data_AF-A0A957FC21-F1
#
_entry.id   AF-A0A957FC21-F1
#
_cell.length_a   1.000
_cell.length_b   1.000
_cell.length_c   1.000
_cell.angle_alpha   90.00
_cell.angle_beta   90.00
_cell.angle_gamma   90.00
#
_symmetry.space_group_name_H-M   'P 1'
#
loop_
_entity.id
_entity.type
_entity.pdbx_description
1 polymer ?
#
loop_
_entity_poly.entity_id
_entity_poly.type
_entity_poly.pdbx_seq_one_letter_code
_entity_poly.pdbx_strand_id
1 'polypeptide(L)' 'MPNSVRFNPNFPKITASDELYARAAGLIPAYSQTLAKGPTQYVNGVAPKYLQRGKGARVWDVDG' A
#
# COMPACT_ATOMS: atom_id res chain seq x y z
N MET A 1 24.71 -1.68 5.28
CA MET A 1 24.46 -0.66 6.32
C MET A 1 23.37 -1.21 7.23
N PRO A 2 23.55 -1.21 8.57
CA PRO A 2 22.49 -1.61 9.47
C PRO A 2 21.31 -0.62 9.36
N ASN A 3 20.07 -1.12 9.38
CA ASN A 3 18.89 -0.27 9.44
C ASN A 3 18.94 0.55 10.74
N SER A 4 18.96 1.88 10.65
CA SER A 4 18.80 2.75 11.82
C SER A 4 17.33 3.08 12.02
N VAL A 5 16.80 2.86 13.23
CA VAL A 5 15.46 3.32 13.59
C VAL A 5 15.55 4.78 14.03
N ARG A 6 14.74 5.66 13.43
CA ARG A 6 14.60 7.07 13.81
C ARG A 6 13.12 7.42 13.84
N PHE A 7 12.75 8.36 14.70
CA PHE A 7 11.40 8.91 14.73
C PHE A 7 11.13 9.70 13.44
N ASN A 8 9.95 9.48 12.84
CA ASN A 8 9.47 10.22 11.67
C ASN A 8 8.12 10.87 12.03
N PRO A 9 8.03 12.20 12.09
CA PRO A 9 6.77 12.90 12.39
C PRO A 9 5.79 12.91 11.21
N ASN A 10 6.24 12.53 10.01
CA ASN A 10 5.42 12.59 8.79
C ASN A 10 4.63 11.29 8.59
N PHE A 11 3.46 11.42 7.98
CA PHE A 11 2.71 10.26 7.50
C PHE A 11 3.44 9.55 6.33
N PRO A 12 3.17 8.25 6.12
CA PRO A 12 3.63 7.55 4.93
C PRO A 12 3.14 8.24 3.65
N LYS A 13 3.98 8.23 2.62
CA LYS A 13 3.57 8.64 1.27
C LYS A 13 2.83 7.47 0.61
N ILE A 14 1.61 7.70 0.14
CA ILE A 14 0.75 6.67 -0.51
C ILE A 14 0.16 7.15 -1.85
N THR A 15 0.79 8.13 -2.49
CA THR A 15 0.26 8.80 -3.69
C THR A 15 0.07 7.83 -4.85
N ALA A 16 1.08 7.01 -5.16
CA ALA A 16 0.98 6.04 -6.24
C ALA A 16 -0.04 4.94 -5.91
N SER A 17 -0.14 4.56 -4.63
CA SER A 17 -1.15 3.61 -4.19
C SER A 17 -2.58 4.15 -4.34
N ASP A 18 -2.81 5.45 -4.11
CA ASP A 18 -4.11 6.07 -4.28
C ASP A 18 -4.49 6.27 -5.76
N GLU A 19 -3.51 6.54 -6.63
CA GLU A 19 -3.71 6.59 -8.08
C GLU A 19 -4.19 5.24 -8.64
N LEU A 20 -3.55 4.14 -8.21
CA LEU A 20 -3.99 2.79 -8.58
C LEU A 20 -5.36 2.45 -8.01
N TYR A 21 -5.67 2.92 -6.80
CA TYR A 21 -6.97 2.71 -6.17
C TYR A 21 -8.09 3.41 -6.94
N ALA A 22 -7.85 4.67 -7.32
CA ALA A 22 -8.76 5.45 -8.15
C ALA A 22 -8.97 4.78 -9.52
N ARG A 23 -7.92 4.23 -10.12
CA ARG A 23 -8.03 3.46 -11.37
C ARG A 23 -8.85 2.18 -11.19
N ALA A 24 -8.69 1.47 -10.08
CA ALA A 24 -9.43 0.23 -9.83
C ALA A 24 -10.92 0.46 -9.56
N ALA A 25 -11.29 1.67 -9.13
CA ALA A 25 -12.68 2.06 -8.89
C ALA A 25 -13.52 1.88 -10.16
N GLY A 26 -14.61 1.13 -10.04
CA GLY A 26 -15.49 0.80 -11.17
C GLY A 26 -14.95 -0.26 -12.14
N LEU A 27 -13.69 -0.69 -12.01
CA LEU A 27 -13.10 -1.75 -12.84
C LEU A 27 -13.04 -3.10 -12.13
N ILE A 28 -12.68 -3.09 -10.84
CA ILE A 28 -12.49 -4.30 -10.05
C ILE A 28 -13.39 -4.19 -8.80
N PRO A 29 -14.36 -5.11 -8.61
CA PRO A 29 -15.14 -5.15 -7.38
C PRO A 29 -14.23 -5.22 -6.15
N ALA A 30 -14.50 -4.39 -5.14
CA ALA A 30 -13.65 -4.28 -3.95
C ALA A 30 -12.15 -4.01 -4.23
N TYR A 31 -11.83 -3.44 -5.40
CA TYR A 31 -10.52 -2.90 -5.77
C TYR A 31 -9.37 -3.94 -5.86
N SER A 32 -9.69 -5.23 -5.75
CA SER A 32 -8.74 -6.35 -5.79
C SER A 32 -9.47 -7.66 -6.17
N GLN A 33 -8.73 -8.69 -6.59
CA GLN A 33 -9.34 -9.95 -7.07
C GLN A 33 -9.97 -10.80 -5.94
N THR A 34 -9.57 -10.60 -4.68
CA THR A 34 -10.12 -11.33 -3.53
C THR A 34 -10.29 -10.38 -2.34
N LEU A 35 -11.32 -10.61 -1.51
CA LEU A 35 -11.60 -9.76 -0.35
C LEU A 35 -10.44 -9.69 0.66
N ALA A 36 -9.67 -10.78 0.79
CA ALA A 36 -8.50 -10.85 1.68
C ALA A 36 -7.38 -9.86 1.30
N LYS A 37 -7.39 -9.36 0.07
CA LYS A 37 -6.43 -8.36 -0.45
C LYS A 37 -7.05 -6.96 -0.58
N GLY A 38 -8.31 -6.81 -0.16
CA GLY A 38 -9.01 -5.55 -0.24
C GLY A 38 -8.44 -4.51 0.73
N PRO A 39 -8.58 -3.22 0.43
CA PRO A 39 -7.99 -2.14 1.23
C PRO A 39 -8.75 -1.88 2.55
N THR A 40 -9.83 -2.61 2.84
CA THR A 40 -10.70 -2.37 4.00
C THR A 40 -10.11 -2.86 5.32
N GLN A 41 -9.05 -3.66 5.29
CA GLN A 41 -8.42 -4.23 6.49
C GLN A 41 -7.52 -3.25 7.25
N TYR A 42 -7.18 -2.11 6.64
CA TYR A 42 -6.22 -1.14 7.18
C TYR A 42 -6.78 0.29 7.14
N VAL A 43 -6.13 1.21 7.86
CA VAL A 43 -6.55 2.61 7.93
C VAL A 43 -6.42 3.28 6.56
N ASN A 44 -7.56 3.68 6.00
CA ASN A 44 -7.58 4.43 4.74
C ASN A 44 -6.90 5.80 4.90
N GLY A 45 -6.12 6.20 3.91
CA GLY A 45 -5.32 7.43 3.93
C GLY A 45 -3.96 7.31 4.63
N VAL A 46 -3.63 6.14 5.19
CA VAL A 46 -2.34 5.90 5.85
C VAL A 46 -1.64 4.66 5.31
N ALA A 47 -2.36 3.53 5.25
CA ALA A 47 -1.77 2.28 4.79
C ALA A 47 -1.68 2.21 3.25
N PRO A 48 -0.59 1.69 2.68
CA PRO A 48 -0.52 1.41 1.25
C PRO A 48 -1.53 0.31 0.90
N LYS A 49 -2.23 0.48 -0.22
CA LYS A 49 -3.24 -0.46 -0.72
C LYS A 49 -2.65 -1.49 -1.69
N TYR A 50 -1.53 -1.18 -2.34
CA TYR A 50 -0.91 -2.03 -3.36
C TYR A 50 0.58 -2.27 -3.11
N LEU A 51 1.01 -3.51 -3.35
CA LEU A 51 2.40 -3.92 -3.30
C LEU A 51 3.00 -4.02 -4.70
N GLN A 52 4.25 -3.57 -4.88
CA GLN A 52 4.98 -3.70 -6.14
C GLN A 52 5.81 -4.99 -6.19
N ARG A 53 6.47 -5.35 -5.09
CA ARG A 53 7.32 -6.56 -5.04
C ARG A 53 7.52 -7.09 -3.61
N GLY A 54 7.94 -8.35 -3.52
CA GLY A 54 8.35 -9.00 -2.27
C GLY A 54 9.66 -9.76 -2.42
N LYS A 55 10.42 -9.89 -1.33
CA LYS A 55 11.66 -10.69 -1.24
C LYS A 55 11.83 -11.22 0.19
N GLY A 56 11.69 -12.53 0.37
CA GLY A 56 11.69 -13.14 1.69
C GLY A 56 10.57 -12.55 2.56
N ALA A 57 10.92 -12.12 3.77
CA ALA A 57 9.97 -11.49 4.71
C ALA A 57 9.79 -9.97 4.52
N ARG A 58 10.19 -9.41 3.36
CA ARG A 58 10.09 -7.98 3.07
C ARG A 58 9.23 -7.73 1.84
N VAL A 59 8.48 -6.65 1.88
CA VAL A 59 7.66 -6.15 0.76
C VAL A 59 7.94 -4.67 0.53
N TRP A 60 7.68 -4.23 -0.69
CA TRP A 60 7.75 -2.83 -1.11
C TRP A 60 6.41 -2.49 -1.74
N ASP A 61 5.81 -1.41 -1.28
CA ASP A 61 4.62 -0.86 -1.91
C ASP A 61 4.96 -0.20 -3.24
N VAL A 62 3.95 0.40 -3.86
CA VAL A 62 4.10 1.10 -5.14
C VAL A 62 4.68 2.51 -5.00
N ASP A 63 4.83 3.01 -3.78
CA ASP A 63 5.40 4.33 -3.47
C ASP A 63 6.91 4.28 -3.14
N GLY A 64 7.46 3.10 -2.82
CA GLY A 64 8.91 2.82 -2.79
C GLY A 64 9.46 2.37 -1.44
#